data_AF-A0A7S2IA73-F1
#
_entry.id   AF-A0A7S2IA73-F1
#
_cell.length_a   1.000
_cell.length_b   1.000
_cell.length_c   1.000
_cell.angle_alpha   90.00
_cell.angle_beta   90.00
_cell.angle_gamma   90.00
#
_symmetry.space_group_name_H-M   'P 1'
#
loop_
_entity.id
_entity.type
_entity.pdbx_description
1 polymer ?
#
loop_
_entity_poly.entity_id
_entity_poly.type
_entity_poly.pdbx_seq_one_letter_code
_entity_poly.pdbx_strand_id
1 'polypeptide(L)'
;SGDAGGSGGVRGSTQAGGGGRSQLALECVRNMRRLLEQLSGHKKVLVRHGSYLLADLVGVCRERPLPPTAQRELLPGIHALLGMCTEVEVQAVHAAGDAARQRVLKDLLESYERTYKYTGKA
;
A
#
# COMPACT_ATOMS: atom_id res chain seq x y z
N SER A 1 -11.08 34.72 58.80
CA SER A 1 -9.80 35.28 58.35
C SER A 1 -8.92 34.11 57.93
N GLY A 2 -9.00 33.63 56.69
CA GLY A 2 -8.31 34.16 55.50
C GLY A 2 -7.05 33.32 55.30
N ASP A 3 -6.54 32.96 54.13
CA ASP A 3 -6.86 33.07 52.70
C ASP A 3 -5.94 32.04 51.98
N ALA A 4 -6.27 31.68 50.73
CA ALA A 4 -5.42 31.08 49.67
C ALA A 4 -4.53 29.85 49.95
N GLY A 5 -4.34 28.90 49.04
CA GLY A 5 -4.54 28.91 47.60
C GLY A 5 -4.12 27.55 47.04
N GLY A 6 -4.72 27.17 45.92
CA GLY A 6 -4.51 25.87 45.29
C GLY A 6 -3.14 25.69 44.65
N SER A 7 -2.87 24.44 44.28
CA SER A 7 -2.00 24.16 43.14
C SER A 7 -2.48 22.87 42.48
N GLY A 8 -3.22 23.05 41.39
CA GLY A 8 -3.62 21.99 40.49
C GLY A 8 -2.39 21.46 39.74
N GLY A 9 -2.05 20.20 39.98
CA GLY A 9 -1.12 19.45 39.16
C GLY A 9 -1.79 19.03 37.86
N VAL A 10 -1.95 19.96 36.91
CA VAL A 10 -2.21 19.61 35.51
C VAL A 10 -0.94 18.92 35.01
N ARG A 11 -0.98 17.58 34.95
CA ARG A 11 0.01 16.80 34.21
C ARG A 11 -0.09 17.20 32.74
N GLY A 12 0.72 18.18 32.38
CA GLY A 12 1.03 18.51 30.99
C GLY A 12 1.62 17.26 30.34
N SER A 13 0.80 16.56 29.57
CA SER A 13 1.27 15.67 28.53
C SER A 13 1.90 16.55 27.47
N THR A 14 3.21 16.76 27.58
CA THR A 14 4.04 17.31 26.51
C THR A 14 4.03 16.31 25.35
N GLN A 15 3.00 16.39 24.51
CA GLN A 15 2.88 15.60 23.31
C GLN A 15 3.90 16.17 22.31
N ALA A 16 5.03 15.48 22.17
CA ALA A 16 6.05 15.80 21.19
C ALA A 16 5.43 15.77 19.77
N GLY A 17 5.22 16.95 19.20
CA GLY A 17 4.55 17.20 17.92
C GLY A 17 5.35 16.79 16.67
N GLY A 18 6.00 15.62 16.69
CA GLY A 18 6.74 15.06 15.55
C GLY A 18 6.13 13.77 14.95
N GLY A 19 5.29 13.05 15.70
CA GLY A 19 4.82 11.70 15.34
C GLY A 19 3.55 11.63 14.46
N GLY A 20 2.76 12.70 14.38
CA GLY A 20 1.43 12.67 13.75
C GLY A 20 1.45 12.40 12.25
N ARG A 21 2.44 12.95 11.52
CA ARG A 21 2.53 12.81 10.05
C ARG A 21 2.91 11.39 9.63
N SER A 22 3.84 10.75 10.35
CA SER A 22 4.27 9.37 10.06
C SER A 22 3.17 8.36 10.38
N GLN A 23 2.41 8.60 11.46
CA GLN A 23 1.27 7.74 11.82
C GLN A 23 0.15 7.84 10.78
N LEU A 24 -0.20 9.06 10.36
CA LEU A 24 -1.19 9.28 9.30
C LEU A 24 -0.77 8.61 7.98
N ALA A 25 0.51 8.74 7.59
CA ALA A 25 1.02 8.11 6.38
C ALA A 25 0.88 6.57 6.41
N LEU A 26 1.19 5.94 7.55
CA LEU A 26 1.05 4.49 7.70
C LEU A 26 -0.42 4.04 7.69
N GLU A 27 -1.31 4.84 8.27
CA GLU A 27 -2.74 4.59 8.24
C GLU A 27 -3.31 4.71 6.82
N CYS A 28 -2.87 5.70 6.03
CA CYS A 28 -3.19 5.80 4.61
C CYS A 28 -2.74 4.56 3.84
N VAL A 29 -1.54 4.04 4.11
CA VAL A 29 -1.03 2.82 3.49
C VAL A 29 -1.89 1.61 3.84
N ARG A 30 -2.31 1.47 5.10
CA ARG A 30 -3.21 0.39 5.54
C ARG A 30 -4.58 0.49 4.89
N ASN A 31 -5.12 1.70 4.75
CA ASN A 31 -6.39 1.92 4.07
C ASN A 31 -6.28 1.61 2.57
N MET A 32 -5.17 1.99 1.94
CA MET A 32 -4.89 1.64 0.55
C MET A 32 -4.79 0.13 0.36
N ARG A 33 -4.04 -0.57 1.24
CA ARG A 33 -3.98 -2.04 1.24
C ARG A 33 -5.37 -2.65 1.30
N ARG A 34 -6.20 -2.26 2.28
CA ARG A 34 -7.58 -2.75 2.42
C ARG A 34 -8.41 -2.48 1.19
N LEU A 35 -8.29 -1.30 0.58
CA LEU A 35 -8.99 -0.98 -0.65
C LEU A 35 -8.59 -1.93 -1.78
N LEU A 36 -7.30 -2.15 -2.01
CA LEU A 36 -6.83 -3.07 -3.05
C LEU A 36 -7.31 -4.52 -2.81
N GLU A 37 -7.34 -4.97 -1.56
CA GLU A 37 -7.91 -6.26 -1.17
C GLU A 37 -9.43 -6.34 -1.43
N GLN A 38 -10.19 -5.26 -1.21
CA GLN A 38 -11.62 -5.24 -1.53
C GLN A 38 -11.86 -5.25 -3.05
N LEU A 39 -11.09 -4.47 -3.82
CA LEU A 39 -11.22 -4.42 -5.27
C LEU A 39 -10.98 -5.79 -5.91
N SER A 40 -10.01 -6.56 -5.40
CA SER A 40 -9.71 -7.90 -5.93
C SER A 40 -10.88 -8.88 -5.79
N GLY A 41 -11.70 -8.74 -4.73
CA GLY A 41 -12.94 -9.50 -4.53
C GLY A 41 -14.00 -9.25 -5.61
N HIS A 42 -13.89 -8.15 -6.35
CA HIS A 42 -14.79 -7.78 -7.45
C HIS A 42 -14.19 -8.02 -8.84
N LYS A 43 -13.27 -8.99 -8.96
CA LYS A 43 -12.58 -9.36 -10.22
C LYS A 43 -13.49 -9.39 -11.44
N LYS A 44 -14.67 -10.02 -11.36
CA LYS A 44 -15.62 -10.15 -12.49
C LYS A 44 -16.01 -8.82 -13.14
N VAL A 45 -16.01 -7.73 -12.39
CA VAL A 45 -16.41 -6.40 -12.86
C VAL A 45 -15.20 -5.49 -13.07
N LEU A 46 -14.17 -5.64 -12.22
CA LEU A 46 -13.04 -4.70 -12.17
C LEU A 46 -11.81 -5.16 -12.95
N VAL A 47 -11.72 -6.41 -13.40
CA VAL A 47 -10.55 -6.91 -14.15
C VAL A 47 -10.22 -6.06 -15.37
N ARG A 48 -11.24 -5.58 -16.10
CA ARG A 48 -11.07 -4.67 -17.26
C ARG A 48 -10.40 -3.33 -16.91
N HIS A 49 -10.39 -2.95 -15.64
CA HIS A 49 -9.73 -1.75 -15.12
C HIS A 49 -8.38 -2.07 -14.45
N GLY A 50 -8.02 -3.34 -14.36
CA GLY A 50 -6.82 -3.81 -13.65
C GLY A 50 -5.53 -3.24 -14.22
N SER A 51 -5.44 -3.06 -15.54
CA SER A 51 -4.28 -2.45 -16.19
C SER A 51 -4.04 -1.01 -15.75
N TYR A 52 -5.09 -0.19 -15.64
CA TYR A 52 -4.96 1.20 -15.17
C TYR A 52 -4.51 1.26 -13.71
N LEU A 53 -5.17 0.49 -12.84
CA LEU A 53 -4.82 0.43 -11.41
C LEU A 53 -3.38 -0.05 -11.20
N LEU A 54 -2.97 -1.07 -11.97
CA LEU A 54 -1.62 -1.62 -11.90
C LEU A 54 -0.58 -0.65 -12.46
N ALA A 55 -0.88 0.06 -13.55
CA ALA A 55 0.01 1.08 -14.12
C ALA A 55 0.23 2.25 -13.14
N ASP A 56 -0.83 2.72 -12.48
CA ASP A 56 -0.75 3.76 -11.45
C ASP A 56 0.12 3.31 -10.28
N LEU A 57 -0.08 2.08 -9.81
CA LEU A 57 0.69 1.51 -8.71
C LEU A 57 2.18 1.38 -9.08
N VAL A 58 2.50 0.88 -10.28
CA VAL A 58 3.87 0.80 -10.80
C VAL A 58 4.49 2.19 -10.89
N GLY A 59 3.72 3.19 -11.34
CA GLY A 59 4.12 4.60 -11.35
C GLY A 59 4.48 5.10 -9.96
N VAL A 60 3.60 4.88 -8.97
CA VAL A 60 3.83 5.29 -7.57
C VAL A 60 5.07 4.60 -6.99
N CYS A 61 5.22 3.29 -7.17
CA CYS A 61 6.38 2.55 -6.68
C CYS A 61 7.71 3.08 -7.22
N ARG A 62 7.71 3.53 -8.49
CA ARG A 62 8.90 4.10 -9.13
C ARG A 62 9.16 5.55 -8.69
N GLU A 63 8.15 6.40 -8.80
CA GLU A 63 8.31 7.85 -8.69
C GLU A 63 8.30 8.33 -7.24
N ARG A 64 7.64 7.58 -6.35
CA ARG A 64 7.50 7.89 -4.93
C ARG A 64 7.73 6.64 -4.09
N PRO A 65 8.98 6.14 -4.02
CA PRO A 65 9.29 4.95 -3.26
C PRO A 65 8.90 5.14 -1.80
N LEU A 66 8.04 4.26 -1.31
CA LEU A 66 7.58 4.27 0.08
C LEU A 66 8.71 3.83 1.03
N PRO A 67 8.73 4.26 2.29
CA PRO A 67 9.62 3.68 3.30
C PRO A 67 9.43 2.16 3.42
N PRO A 68 10.46 1.38 3.80
CA PRO A 68 10.36 -0.09 3.84
C PRO A 68 9.22 -0.64 4.71
N THR A 69 8.85 0.06 5.78
CA THR A 69 7.71 -0.28 6.63
C THR A 69 6.38 -0.16 5.89
N ALA A 70 6.17 0.94 5.18
CA ALA A 70 4.99 1.17 4.36
C ALA A 70 4.93 0.23 3.15
N GLN A 71 6.07 -0.06 2.50
CA GLN A 71 6.10 -1.04 1.41
C GLN A 71 5.64 -2.42 1.88
N ARG A 72 6.16 -2.91 3.01
CA ARG A 72 5.76 -4.20 3.59
C ARG A 72 4.27 -4.24 3.96
N GLU A 73 3.74 -3.14 4.47
CA GLU A 73 2.32 -3.02 4.80
C GLU A 73 1.44 -3.00 3.54
N LEU A 74 1.87 -2.34 2.46
CA LEU A 74 1.09 -2.26 1.22
C LEU A 74 1.12 -3.54 0.39
N LEU A 75 2.23 -4.29 0.45
CA LEU A 75 2.53 -5.42 -0.43
C LEU A 75 1.38 -6.45 -0.55
N PRO A 76 0.70 -6.87 0.53
CA PRO A 76 -0.43 -7.79 0.40
C PRO A 76 -1.59 -7.24 -0.47
N GLY A 77 -1.85 -5.94 -0.41
CA GLY A 77 -2.84 -5.29 -1.27
C GLY A 77 -2.39 -5.26 -2.74
N ILE A 78 -1.10 -5.03 -2.99
CA ILE A 78 -0.52 -5.11 -4.34
C ILE A 78 -0.69 -6.52 -4.91
N HIS A 79 -0.40 -7.55 -4.10
CA HIS A 79 -0.58 -8.95 -4.48
C HIS A 79 -2.05 -9.29 -4.74
N ALA A 80 -2.98 -8.77 -3.95
CA ALA A 80 -4.41 -8.92 -4.19
C ALA A 80 -4.83 -8.33 -5.54
N LEU A 81 -4.33 -7.13 -5.88
CA LEU A 81 -4.57 -6.50 -7.18
C LEU A 81 -3.99 -7.34 -8.33
N LEU A 82 -2.77 -7.87 -8.17
CA LEU A 82 -2.16 -8.76 -9.16
C LEU A 82 -2.97 -10.05 -9.37
N GLY A 83 -3.52 -10.65 -8.30
CA GLY A 83 -4.41 -11.82 -8.40
C GLY A 83 -5.76 -11.52 -9.08
N MET A 84 -6.20 -10.26 -9.03
CA MET A 84 -7.36 -9.80 -9.79
C MET A 84 -7.07 -9.77 -11.30
N CYS A 85 -5.89 -9.29 -11.69
CA CYS A 85 -5.48 -9.20 -13.08
C CYS A 85 -5.33 -10.58 -13.74
N THR A 86 -5.44 -10.60 -15.07
CA THR A 86 -5.03 -11.73 -15.91
C THR A 86 -3.75 -11.36 -16.65
N GLU A 87 -3.24 -12.29 -17.46
CA GLU A 87 -2.13 -12.00 -18.36
C GLU A 87 -2.43 -10.82 -19.29
N VAL A 88 -3.68 -10.60 -19.69
CA VAL A 88 -4.07 -9.50 -20.57
C VAL A 88 -3.73 -8.14 -19.95
N GLU A 89 -4.16 -7.90 -18.72
CA GLU A 89 -3.90 -6.64 -18.04
C GLU A 89 -2.41 -6.45 -17.74
N VAL A 90 -1.72 -7.51 -17.33
CA VAL A 90 -0.29 -7.47 -17.04
C VAL A 90 0.52 -7.13 -18.30
N GLN A 91 0.19 -7.77 -19.42
CA GLN A 91 0.84 -7.49 -20.71
C GLN A 91 0.54 -6.08 -21.20
N ALA A 92 -0.67 -5.57 -21.00
CA ALA A 92 -1.01 -4.19 -21.34
C ALA A 92 -0.14 -3.18 -20.59
N VAL A 93 0.10 -3.39 -19.29
CA VAL A 93 0.99 -2.51 -18.49
C VAL A 93 2.44 -2.67 -18.93
N HIS A 94 2.90 -3.89 -19.19
CA HIS A 94 4.26 -4.14 -19.66
C HIS A 94 4.53 -3.45 -21.01
N ALA A 95 3.62 -3.58 -21.97
CA ALA A 95 3.74 -2.99 -23.30
C ALA A 95 3.68 -1.45 -23.30
N ALA A 96 2.90 -0.86 -22.39
CA ALA A 96 2.79 0.59 -22.25
C ALA A 96 3.94 1.22 -21.43
N GLY A 97 4.66 0.42 -20.63
CA GLY A 97 5.73 0.90 -19.74
C GLY A 97 7.08 1.05 -20.44
N ASP A 98 7.90 1.99 -19.97
CA ASP A 98 9.32 2.04 -20.28
C ASP A 98 10.11 0.94 -19.54
N ALA A 99 11.39 0.75 -19.87
CA ALA A 99 12.22 -0.30 -19.27
C ALA A 99 12.26 -0.25 -17.73
N ALA A 100 12.17 0.95 -17.14
CA ALA A 100 12.13 1.12 -15.70
C ALA A 100 10.80 0.65 -15.09
N ARG A 101 9.66 1.01 -15.68
CA ARG A 101 8.34 0.54 -15.24
C ARG A 101 8.17 -0.96 -15.46
N GLN A 102 8.69 -1.50 -16.57
CA GLN A 102 8.73 -2.94 -16.84
C GLN A 102 9.52 -3.69 -15.76
N ARG A 103 10.65 -3.15 -15.31
CA ARG A 103 11.44 -3.74 -14.22
C ARG A 103 10.66 -3.74 -12.90
N VAL A 104 10.02 -2.64 -12.54
CA VAL A 104 9.18 -2.57 -11.32
C VAL A 104 8.05 -3.58 -11.39
N LEU A 105 7.35 -3.67 -12.53
CA LEU A 105 6.29 -4.65 -12.73
C LEU A 105 6.82 -6.08 -12.58
N LYS A 106 7.98 -6.39 -13.16
CA LYS A 106 8.63 -7.69 -13.03
C LYS A 106 8.96 -8.03 -11.57
N ASP A 107 9.54 -7.10 -10.82
CA ASP A 107 9.90 -7.31 -9.40
C ASP A 107 8.63 -7.58 -8.55
N LEU A 108 7.53 -6.89 -8.85
CA LEU A 108 6.23 -7.11 -8.19
C LEU A 108 5.63 -8.48 -8.53
N LEU A 109 5.69 -8.89 -9.81
CA LEU A 109 5.22 -10.21 -10.26
C LEU A 109 6.05 -11.33 -9.62
N GLU A 110 7.38 -11.21 -9.59
CA GLU A 110 8.24 -12.18 -8.93
C GLU A 110 7.94 -12.28 -7.43
N SER A 111 7.72 -11.14 -6.76
CA SER A 111 7.31 -11.11 -5.36
C SER A 111 5.96 -11.80 -5.15
N TYR A 112 4.98 -11.51 -6.00
CA TYR A 112 3.65 -12.14 -5.96
C TYR A 112 3.76 -13.66 -6.17
N GLU A 113 4.50 -14.10 -7.18
CA GLU A 113 4.72 -15.50 -7.44
C GLU A 113 5.41 -16.21 -6.27
N ARG A 114 6.38 -15.60 -5.59
CA ARG A 114 7.01 -16.20 -4.40
C ARG A 114 6.01 -16.38 -3.26
N THR A 115 5.12 -15.41 -3.05
CA THR A 115 4.10 -15.46 -2.01
C THR A 115 2.96 -16.43 -2.36
N TYR A 116 2.55 -16.52 -3.61
CA TYR A 116 1.41 -17.33 -4.07
C TYR A 116 1.81 -18.75 -4.55
N LYS A 117 3.02 -18.96 -5.08
CA LYS A 117 3.57 -20.31 -5.37
C LYS A 117 3.97 -21.06 -4.10
N TYR A 118 4.11 -20.39 -2.95
CA TYR A 118 4.22 -21.07 -1.66
C TYR A 118 2.86 -21.60 -1.15
N THR A 119 1.74 -21.05 -1.64
CA THR A 119 0.39 -21.61 -1.40
C THR A 119 -0.04 -22.65 -2.44
N GLY A 120 0.85 -23.02 -3.38
CA GLY A 120 0.55 -23.89 -4.50
C GLY A 120 1.60 -24.96 -4.75
N LYS A 121 1.94 -25.76 -3.73
CA LYS A 121 2.36 -27.17 -3.82
C LYS A 121 2.04 -27.89 -2.50
N ALA A 122 0.83 -28.45 -2.44
CA ALA A 122 0.63 -29.76 -1.82
C ALA A 122 0.84 -30.81 -2.91
#